data_AF-A0A4R5GVY6-F1
#
_entry.id   AF-A0A4R5GVY6-F1
#
_cell.length_a   1.000
_cell.length_b   1.000
_cell.length_c   1.000
_cell.angle_alpha   90.00
_cell.angle_beta   90.00
_cell.angle_gamma   90.00
#
_symmetry.space_group_name_H-M   'P 1'
#
loop_
_entity.id
_entity.type
_entity.pdbx_description
1 polymer ?
#
loop_
_entity_poly.entity_id
_entity_poly.type
_entity_poly.pdbx_seq_one_letter_code
_entity_poly.pdbx_strand_id
1 'polypeptide(L)'
;MSQSLLFYHHVDFSQIKKRARELLKAFRAGEKEALTLFAKHHPALSPNEAKLADAQFALARDFDYPSWPRFKIAAELVNAIRTDNAEQVISLIRKHPKLLSENVFGQRSNWGPPLAVAAQLDTPKVFKVLVSLEGQNIDFAFSRAVLQGNVAQARQLFEKGAKPEKGEIMGPCESLNPEGMRFLMQCGAEFEDDSGNSLAPIALLLEGYHRFPKGKHQCLEYCVEIGKELPDTPMMAFHRGRIDLLEKHLTQNPKLLNKRFSYHDIYPLELGCHEDKSLGLHGTPLEGTTLLHMAMDFDEVEIAHWLLEKEADVNALAESHAEGFGGHTPLFNIVVSQSYLSGRQGDGKLAQLLLQHGANSKIRASIQKGIRFIADETVYQYSNLTALEYGHAFRHKRWVSQPALSLLEKSG
;
A
#
# COMPACT_ATOMS: atom_id res chain seq x y z
N MET A 1 -8.82 5.07 13.54
CA MET A 1 -9.26 4.67 12.19
C MET A 1 -9.15 5.88 11.27
N SER A 2 -7.98 6.04 10.65
CA SER A 2 -7.64 7.20 9.82
C SER A 2 -8.43 7.17 8.52
N GLN A 3 -8.76 8.35 7.99
CA GLN A 3 -8.76 8.76 6.58
C GLN A 3 -9.13 7.76 5.44
N SER A 4 -8.69 6.49 5.48
CA SER A 4 -8.83 5.43 4.44
C SER A 4 -10.22 5.23 3.84
N LEU A 5 -11.30 5.46 4.59
CA LEU A 5 -12.69 5.31 4.10
C LEU A 5 -13.04 6.25 2.94
N LEU A 6 -12.37 7.40 2.82
CA LEU A 6 -12.57 8.34 1.71
C LEU A 6 -11.70 8.00 0.48
N PHE A 7 -10.56 7.35 0.68
CA PHE A 7 -9.51 7.26 -0.33
C PHE A 7 -9.69 6.15 -1.37
N TYR A 8 -10.47 5.10 -1.07
CA TYR A 8 -10.50 3.92 -1.94
C TYR A 8 -11.89 3.46 -2.40
N HIS A 9 -12.98 4.01 -1.83
CA HIS A 9 -14.34 3.58 -2.16
C HIS A 9 -15.31 4.76 -2.29
N HIS A 10 -16.49 4.49 -2.86
CA HIS A 10 -17.60 5.42 -2.88
C HIS A 10 -17.90 5.90 -1.44
N VAL A 11 -18.01 7.22 -1.28
CA VAL A 11 -18.27 7.84 0.01
C VAL A 11 -19.76 7.77 0.32
N ASP A 12 -20.15 6.81 1.15
CA ASP A 12 -21.51 6.75 1.67
C ASP A 12 -21.70 7.74 2.82
N PHE A 13 -22.21 8.92 2.49
CA PHE A 13 -22.45 9.97 3.48
C PHE A 13 -23.53 9.58 4.51
N SER A 14 -24.37 8.57 4.25
CA SER A 14 -25.31 8.03 5.24
C SER A 14 -24.58 7.31 6.37
N GLN A 15 -23.53 6.57 6.05
CA GLN A 15 -22.65 5.93 7.03
C GLN A 15 -21.88 6.97 7.86
N ILE A 16 -21.42 8.06 7.23
CA ILE A 16 -20.76 9.16 7.95
C ILE A 16 -21.73 9.83 8.93
N LYS A 17 -22.99 10.05 8.54
CA LYS A 17 -24.04 10.53 9.45
C LYS A 17 -24.28 9.57 10.62
N LYS A 18 -24.30 8.25 10.36
CA LYS A 18 -24.42 7.23 11.41
C LYS A 18 -23.25 7.30 12.39
N ARG A 19 -22.01 7.38 11.88
CA ARG A 19 -20.79 7.52 12.68
C ARG A 19 -20.80 8.77 13.55
N ALA A 20 -21.33 9.90 13.08
CA ALA A 20 -21.48 11.11 13.90
C ALA A 20 -22.44 10.90 15.10
N ARG A 21 -23.51 10.10 14.93
CA ARG A 21 -24.44 9.77 16.03
C ARG A 21 -23.79 8.81 17.03
N GLU A 22 -23.05 7.82 16.55
CA GLU A 22 -22.30 6.88 17.38
C GLU A 22 -21.23 7.61 18.19
N LEU A 23 -20.49 8.52 17.55
CA LEU A 23 -19.50 9.37 18.21
C LEU A 23 -20.13 10.23 19.32
N LEU A 24 -21.31 10.81 19.10
CA LEU A 24 -22.02 11.56 20.14
C LEU A 24 -22.38 10.66 21.34
N LYS A 25 -22.88 9.44 21.07
CA LYS A 25 -23.23 8.48 22.12
C LYS A 25 -22.00 8.08 22.92
N ALA A 26 -20.89 7.76 22.25
CA ALA A 26 -19.62 7.41 22.86
C ALA A 26 -19.05 8.55 23.72
N PHE A 27 -19.12 9.79 23.23
CA PHE A 27 -18.66 10.96 23.98
C PHE A 27 -19.46 11.17 25.26
N ARG A 28 -20.79 11.06 25.19
CA ARG A 28 -21.70 11.12 26.36
C ARG A 28 -21.46 9.99 27.35
N ALA A 29 -21.04 8.82 26.87
CA ALA A 29 -20.70 7.67 27.71
C ALA A 29 -19.29 7.76 28.33
N GLY A 30 -18.51 8.80 28.01
CA GLY A 30 -17.15 8.96 28.53
C GLY A 30 -16.12 8.01 27.90
N GLU A 31 -16.38 7.50 26.70
CA GLU A 31 -15.45 6.60 26.01
C GLU A 31 -14.15 7.33 25.65
N LYS A 32 -13.01 6.71 25.93
CA LYS A 32 -11.66 7.32 25.86
C LYS A 32 -11.36 7.90 24.47
N GLU A 33 -11.66 7.17 23.41
CA GLU A 33 -11.42 7.56 22.03
C GLU A 33 -12.25 8.78 21.63
N ALA A 34 -13.53 8.81 22.04
CA ALA A 34 -14.41 9.94 21.77
C ALA A 34 -13.98 11.18 22.57
N LEU A 35 -13.65 11.03 23.86
CA LEU A 35 -13.10 12.11 24.69
C LEU A 35 -11.85 12.71 24.06
N THR A 36 -10.92 11.87 23.58
CA THR A 36 -9.68 12.32 22.93
C THR A 36 -9.98 13.12 21.66
N LEU A 37 -10.94 12.66 20.84
CA LEU A 37 -11.31 13.34 19.60
C LEU A 37 -11.94 14.72 19.86
N PHE A 38 -12.86 14.81 20.82
CA PHE A 38 -13.49 16.07 21.20
C PHE A 38 -12.50 17.01 21.90
N ALA A 39 -11.62 16.52 22.77
CA ALA A 39 -10.56 17.35 23.36
C ALA A 39 -9.68 18.00 22.29
N LYS A 40 -9.41 17.27 21.19
CA LYS A 40 -8.61 17.77 20.06
C LYS A 40 -9.34 18.80 19.19
N HIS A 41 -10.62 18.59 18.92
CA HIS A 41 -11.35 19.37 17.90
C HIS A 41 -12.44 20.30 18.45
N HIS A 42 -12.85 20.11 19.69
CA HIS A 42 -13.86 20.91 20.39
C HIS A 42 -13.64 20.93 21.92
N PRO A 43 -12.49 21.45 22.40
CA PRO A 43 -11.99 21.25 23.79
C PRO A 43 -12.91 21.79 24.90
N ALA A 44 -13.72 22.80 24.63
CA ALA A 44 -14.56 23.45 25.63
C ALA A 44 -15.93 22.76 25.85
N LEU A 45 -16.24 21.67 25.13
CA LEU A 45 -17.55 21.03 25.19
C LEU A 45 -17.61 19.98 26.29
N SER A 46 -18.60 20.09 27.17
CA SER A 46 -18.88 19.04 28.14
C SER A 46 -19.70 17.89 27.51
N PRO A 47 -19.47 16.63 27.90
CA PRO A 47 -20.26 15.49 27.41
C PRO A 47 -21.78 15.66 27.54
N ASN A 48 -22.23 16.28 28.64
CA ASN A 48 -23.65 16.45 28.95
C ASN A 48 -24.35 17.50 28.06
N GLU A 49 -23.60 18.49 27.56
CA GLU A 49 -24.13 19.57 26.72
C GLU A 49 -24.00 19.28 25.21
N ALA A 50 -23.21 18.25 24.86
CA ALA A 50 -22.91 17.90 23.48
C ALA A 50 -24.16 17.57 22.67
N LYS A 51 -24.26 18.13 21.46
CA LYS A 51 -25.32 17.90 20.47
C LYS A 51 -24.74 17.21 19.24
N LEU A 52 -25.63 16.76 18.35
CA LEU A 52 -25.22 16.12 17.10
C LEU A 52 -24.36 17.04 16.21
N ALA A 53 -24.64 18.34 16.22
CA ALA A 53 -23.86 19.32 15.47
C ALA A 53 -22.39 19.36 15.93
N ASP A 54 -22.14 19.18 17.23
CA ASP A 54 -20.78 19.17 17.78
C ASP A 54 -20.02 17.91 17.38
N ALA A 55 -20.70 16.76 17.40
CA ALA A 55 -20.13 15.50 16.90
C ALA A 55 -19.84 15.56 15.39
N GLN A 56 -20.74 16.16 14.61
CA GLN A 56 -20.54 16.41 13.18
C GLN A 56 -19.35 17.35 12.94
N PHE A 57 -19.21 18.41 13.73
CA PHE A 57 -18.09 19.34 13.65
C PHE A 57 -16.77 18.64 14.00
N ALA A 58 -16.70 17.96 15.15
CA ALA A 58 -15.51 17.23 15.57
C ALA A 58 -15.09 16.19 14.51
N LEU A 59 -16.04 15.45 13.94
CA LEU A 59 -15.77 14.49 12.88
C LEU A 59 -15.29 15.17 11.59
N ALA A 60 -15.91 16.26 11.15
CA ALA A 60 -15.46 17.00 9.97
C ALA A 60 -14.03 17.53 10.15
N ARG A 61 -13.68 18.05 11.34
CA ARG A 61 -12.33 18.52 11.67
C ARG A 61 -11.31 17.38 11.70
N ASP A 62 -11.71 16.18 12.14
CA ASP A 62 -10.85 14.99 12.10
C ASP A 62 -10.54 14.53 10.67
N PHE A 63 -11.51 14.69 9.77
CA PHE A 63 -11.32 14.54 8.32
C PHE A 63 -10.72 15.78 7.64
N ASP A 64 -10.25 16.76 8.42
CA ASP A 64 -9.56 17.96 7.95
C ASP A 64 -10.41 18.90 7.09
N TYR A 65 -11.72 18.89 7.31
CA TYR A 65 -12.66 19.87 6.76
C TYR A 65 -13.04 20.91 7.82
N PRO A 66 -13.23 22.18 7.44
CA PRO A 66 -13.56 23.24 8.39
C PRO A 66 -14.97 23.14 8.95
N SER A 67 -15.89 22.47 8.25
CA SER A 67 -17.29 22.36 8.64
C SER A 67 -17.95 21.12 8.05
N TRP A 68 -19.05 20.68 8.68
CA TRP A 68 -19.85 19.55 8.19
C TRP A 68 -20.44 19.77 6.78
N PRO A 69 -21.00 20.95 6.43
CA PRO A 69 -21.43 21.22 5.06
C PRO A 69 -20.30 21.12 4.04
N ARG A 70 -19.09 21.62 4.36
CA ARG A 70 -17.93 21.53 3.45
C ARG A 70 -17.49 20.09 3.25
N PHE A 71 -17.52 19.27 4.30
CA PHE A 71 -17.24 17.84 4.21
C PHE A 71 -18.25 17.11 3.32
N LYS A 72 -19.54 17.46 3.43
CA LYS A 72 -20.58 16.91 2.54
C LYS A 72 -20.31 17.24 1.06
N ILE A 73 -19.99 18.50 0.76
CA ILE A 73 -19.64 18.94 -0.60
C ILE A 73 -18.42 18.16 -1.13
N ALA A 74 -17.40 17.95 -0.29
CA ALA A 74 -16.23 17.16 -0.68
C ALA A 74 -16.60 15.71 -0.99
N ALA A 75 -17.45 15.07 -0.18
CA ALA A 75 -17.94 13.72 -0.44
C ALA A 75 -18.74 13.63 -1.76
N GLU A 76 -19.61 14.61 -2.03
CA GLU A 76 -20.34 14.70 -3.30
C GLU A 76 -19.39 14.86 -4.49
N LEU A 77 -18.36 15.71 -4.37
CA LEU A 77 -17.34 15.91 -5.40
C LEU A 77 -16.52 14.65 -5.66
N VAL A 78 -16.05 13.97 -4.61
CA VAL A 78 -15.31 12.69 -4.73
C VAL A 78 -16.14 11.67 -5.51
N ASN A 79 -17.41 11.50 -5.14
CA ASN A 79 -18.29 10.54 -5.79
C ASN A 79 -18.56 10.92 -7.26
N ALA A 80 -18.75 12.20 -7.55
CA ALA A 80 -18.93 12.69 -8.91
C ALA A 80 -17.69 12.45 -9.79
N ILE A 81 -16.48 12.69 -9.25
CA ILE A 81 -15.23 12.39 -9.97
C ILE A 81 -15.13 10.88 -10.22
N ARG A 82 -15.27 10.05 -9.17
CA ARG A 82 -15.16 8.58 -9.27
C ARG A 82 -16.15 7.94 -10.24
N THR A 83 -17.34 8.51 -10.37
CA THR A 83 -18.38 8.03 -11.30
C THR A 83 -18.26 8.66 -12.70
N ASP A 84 -17.19 9.41 -12.95
CA ASP A 84 -16.92 10.15 -14.19
C ASP A 84 -18.09 11.08 -14.60
N ASN A 85 -18.76 11.66 -13.60
CA ASN A 85 -19.91 12.55 -13.77
C ASN A 85 -19.47 14.01 -13.91
N ALA A 86 -19.06 14.38 -15.11
CA ALA A 86 -18.62 15.73 -15.46
C ALA A 86 -19.65 16.82 -15.16
N GLU A 87 -20.95 16.57 -15.40
CA GLU A 87 -22.02 17.55 -15.17
C GLU A 87 -22.15 17.91 -13.69
N GLN A 88 -22.11 16.91 -12.81
CA GLN A 88 -22.17 17.12 -11.38
C GLN A 88 -20.93 17.84 -10.86
N VAL A 89 -19.74 17.46 -11.33
CA VAL A 89 -18.48 18.15 -10.98
C VAL A 89 -18.55 19.64 -11.34
N ILE A 90 -18.97 19.97 -12.56
CA ILE A 90 -19.10 21.36 -13.00
C ILE A 90 -20.19 22.10 -12.22
N SER A 91 -21.31 21.46 -11.92
CA SER A 91 -22.37 22.04 -11.07
C SER A 91 -21.86 22.40 -9.68
N LEU A 92 -21.07 21.53 -9.06
CA LEU A 92 -20.45 21.77 -7.76
C LEU A 92 -19.43 22.90 -7.81
N ILE A 93 -18.55 22.93 -8.81
CA ILE A 93 -17.53 23.98 -8.99
C ILE A 93 -18.20 25.34 -9.25
N ARG A 94 -19.27 25.41 -10.04
CA ARG A 94 -20.01 26.66 -10.26
C ARG A 94 -20.62 27.20 -8.97
N LYS A 95 -21.17 26.33 -8.12
CA LYS A 95 -21.73 26.71 -6.81
C LYS A 95 -20.64 27.07 -5.79
N HIS A 96 -19.47 26.45 -5.92
CA HIS A 96 -18.36 26.58 -4.99
C HIS A 96 -17.02 26.70 -5.75
N PRO A 97 -16.68 27.88 -6.32
CA PRO A 97 -15.53 28.03 -7.22
C PRO A 97 -14.17 27.64 -6.62
N LYS A 98 -14.02 27.77 -5.29
CA LYS A 98 -12.79 27.38 -4.58
C LYS A 98 -12.47 25.89 -4.67
N LEU A 99 -13.46 25.04 -4.98
CA LEU A 99 -13.24 23.61 -5.20
C LEU A 99 -12.21 23.32 -6.29
N LEU A 100 -12.03 24.24 -7.23
CA LEU A 100 -11.13 24.07 -8.36
C LEU A 100 -9.65 23.90 -7.95
N SER A 101 -9.25 24.54 -6.85
CA SER A 101 -7.86 24.57 -6.36
C SER A 101 -7.68 23.90 -5.00
N GLU A 102 -8.76 23.60 -4.28
CA GLU A 102 -8.70 22.98 -2.96
C GLU A 102 -8.50 21.45 -3.06
N ASN A 103 -7.73 20.89 -2.11
CA ASN A 103 -7.56 19.44 -2.00
C ASN A 103 -8.90 18.74 -1.77
N VAL A 104 -9.22 17.78 -2.65
CA VAL A 104 -10.50 17.07 -2.64
C VAL A 104 -10.70 16.26 -1.35
N PHE A 105 -9.62 15.73 -0.78
CA PHE A 105 -9.64 14.83 0.37
C PHE A 105 -9.16 15.48 1.70
N GLY A 106 -9.26 16.81 1.81
CA GLY A 106 -8.79 17.56 2.98
C GLY A 106 -7.36 18.10 2.81
N GLN A 107 -6.97 19.06 3.64
CA GLN A 107 -5.72 19.83 3.46
C GLN A 107 -4.47 18.97 3.59
N ARG A 108 -4.46 17.99 4.50
CA ARG A 108 -3.35 17.05 4.72
C ARG A 108 -3.21 15.99 3.64
N SER A 109 -4.15 15.90 2.69
CA SER A 109 -4.08 14.91 1.62
C SER A 109 -3.15 15.38 0.51
N ASN A 110 -2.34 14.46 -0.01
CA ASN A 110 -1.49 14.65 -1.18
C ASN A 110 -2.19 14.30 -2.51
N TRP A 111 -3.51 14.10 -2.53
CA TRP A 111 -4.24 13.77 -3.76
C TRP A 111 -4.55 15.01 -4.62
N GLY A 112 -4.49 16.20 -4.03
CA GLY A 112 -4.60 17.46 -4.75
C GLY A 112 -6.02 17.88 -5.16
N PRO A 113 -6.10 18.85 -6.09
CA PRO A 113 -7.36 19.41 -6.60
C PRO A 113 -8.08 18.46 -7.57
N PRO A 114 -9.32 18.78 -7.98
CA PRO A 114 -10.17 17.89 -8.79
C PRO A 114 -9.52 17.36 -10.06
N LEU A 115 -8.74 18.17 -10.80
CA LEU A 115 -8.07 17.71 -12.02
C LEU A 115 -7.04 16.62 -11.72
N ALA A 116 -6.28 16.76 -10.64
CA ALA A 116 -5.28 15.80 -10.23
C ALA A 116 -5.91 14.48 -9.80
N VAL A 117 -7.02 14.55 -9.04
CA VAL A 117 -7.80 13.36 -8.68
C VAL A 117 -8.40 12.69 -9.92
N ALA A 118 -8.90 13.47 -10.87
CA ALA A 118 -9.47 12.95 -12.10
C ALA A 118 -8.42 12.24 -12.97
N ALA A 119 -7.23 12.83 -13.06
CA ALA A 119 -6.08 12.28 -13.77
C ALA A 119 -5.51 11.03 -13.09
N GLN A 120 -5.57 10.95 -11.77
CA GLN A 120 -5.16 9.77 -11.00
C GLN A 120 -6.13 8.60 -11.12
N LEU A 121 -7.44 8.87 -11.09
CA LEU A 121 -8.49 7.84 -11.10
C LEU A 121 -8.89 7.36 -12.50
N ASP A 122 -8.28 7.92 -13.53
CA ASP A 122 -8.65 7.72 -14.93
C ASP A 122 -10.13 7.99 -15.24
N THR A 123 -10.56 9.23 -15.00
CA THR A 123 -11.95 9.66 -15.20
C THR A 123 -12.04 10.61 -16.40
N PRO A 124 -12.12 10.07 -17.64
CA PRO A 124 -11.84 10.84 -18.85
C PRO A 124 -12.85 11.96 -19.13
N LYS A 125 -14.14 11.81 -18.79
CA LYS A 125 -15.13 12.87 -19.00
C LYS A 125 -14.89 14.02 -18.04
N VAL A 126 -14.67 13.72 -16.76
CA VAL A 126 -14.36 14.70 -15.72
C VAL A 126 -13.04 15.39 -16.02
N PHE A 127 -11.99 14.63 -16.33
CA PHE A 127 -10.70 15.14 -16.75
C PHE A 127 -10.84 16.12 -17.92
N LYS A 128 -11.56 15.74 -18.98
CA LYS A 128 -11.75 16.58 -20.18
C LYS A 128 -12.38 17.93 -19.87
N VAL A 129 -13.38 17.97 -18.98
CA VAL A 129 -14.02 19.25 -18.61
C VAL A 129 -13.19 20.06 -17.65
N LEU A 130 -12.36 19.45 -16.80
CA LEU A 130 -11.51 20.17 -15.84
C LEU A 130 -10.26 20.73 -16.50
N VAL A 131 -9.61 19.97 -17.38
CA VAL A 131 -8.37 20.36 -18.07
C VAL A 131 -8.58 21.50 -19.08
N SER A 132 -9.83 21.78 -19.43
CA SER A 132 -10.21 22.91 -20.29
C SER A 132 -10.50 24.20 -19.52
N LEU A 133 -10.58 24.14 -18.19
CA LEU A 133 -10.73 25.32 -17.34
C LEU A 133 -9.39 26.05 -17.17
N GLU A 134 -9.45 27.36 -16.97
CA GLU A 134 -8.27 28.16 -16.65
C GLU A 134 -7.83 27.95 -15.19
N GLY A 135 -6.57 28.27 -14.89
CA GLY A 135 -6.02 28.24 -13.53
C GLY A 135 -5.83 26.85 -12.92
N GLN A 136 -5.84 25.79 -13.74
CA GLN A 136 -5.52 24.44 -13.28
C GLN A 136 -4.03 24.30 -12.99
N ASN A 137 -3.69 23.55 -11.94
CA ASN A 137 -2.33 23.06 -11.73
C ASN A 137 -2.11 21.79 -12.57
N ILE A 138 -1.69 21.97 -13.83
CA ILE A 138 -1.50 20.87 -14.78
C ILE A 138 -0.25 20.03 -14.48
N ASP A 139 0.78 20.61 -13.85
CA ASP A 139 2.00 19.90 -13.44
C ASP A 139 1.67 18.88 -12.35
N PHE A 140 0.93 19.29 -11.32
CA PHE A 140 0.52 18.37 -10.26
C PHE A 140 -0.43 17.28 -10.79
N ALA A 141 -1.35 17.62 -11.70
CA ALA A 141 -2.19 16.61 -12.34
C ALA A 141 -1.38 15.63 -13.20
N PHE A 142 -0.30 16.09 -13.84
CA PHE A 142 0.59 15.27 -14.65
C PHE A 142 1.30 14.25 -13.76
N SER A 143 1.87 14.72 -12.64
CA SER A 143 2.46 13.88 -11.60
C SER A 143 1.51 12.76 -11.14
N ARG A 144 0.25 13.10 -10.83
CA ARG A 144 -0.72 12.08 -10.41
C ARG A 144 -1.13 11.11 -11.52
N ALA A 145 -1.15 11.55 -12.78
CA ALA A 145 -1.44 10.69 -13.93
C ALA A 145 -0.32 9.67 -14.17
N VAL A 146 0.94 10.12 -14.19
CA VAL A 146 2.09 9.24 -14.41
C VAL A 146 2.31 8.27 -13.25
N LEU A 147 2.07 8.72 -12.01
CA LEU A 147 2.12 7.88 -10.82
C LEU A 147 1.22 6.64 -10.95
N GLN A 148 0.05 6.74 -11.59
CA GLN A 148 -0.86 5.61 -11.80
C GLN A 148 -0.78 4.99 -13.20
N GLY A 149 0.19 5.39 -14.03
CA GLY A 149 0.31 4.87 -15.40
C GLY A 149 -0.82 5.30 -16.35
N ASN A 150 -1.56 6.38 -16.04
CA ASN A 150 -2.65 6.89 -16.87
C ASN A 150 -2.13 7.71 -18.06
N VAL A 151 -1.36 7.05 -18.94
CA VAL A 151 -0.55 7.67 -20.01
C VAL A 151 -1.38 8.56 -20.95
N ALA A 152 -2.64 8.21 -21.24
CA ALA A 152 -3.48 9.00 -22.14
C ALA A 152 -3.78 10.41 -21.60
N GLN A 153 -3.98 10.55 -20.29
CA GLN A 153 -4.20 11.85 -19.65
C GLN A 153 -2.87 12.55 -19.38
N ALA A 154 -1.84 11.81 -18.95
CA ALA A 154 -0.50 12.36 -18.79
C ALA A 154 0.00 12.99 -20.09
N ARG A 155 -0.24 12.34 -21.24
CA ARG A 155 0.09 12.88 -22.57
C ARG A 155 -0.62 14.20 -22.87
N GLN A 156 -1.92 14.28 -22.62
CA GLN A 156 -2.68 15.51 -22.82
C GLN A 156 -2.19 16.66 -21.93
N LEU A 157 -1.77 16.35 -20.70
CA LEU A 157 -1.21 17.36 -19.79
C LEU A 157 0.17 17.83 -20.26
N PHE A 158 1.03 16.90 -20.69
CA PHE A 158 2.35 17.21 -21.23
C PHE A 158 2.26 18.06 -22.52
N GLU A 159 1.36 17.70 -23.44
CA GLU A 159 1.07 18.49 -24.65
C GLU A 159 0.53 19.90 -24.34
N LYS A 160 -0.12 20.08 -23.17
CA LYS A 160 -0.53 21.38 -22.64
C LYS A 160 0.59 22.16 -21.96
N GLY A 161 1.79 21.61 -21.88
CA GLY A 161 2.96 22.25 -21.30
C GLY A 161 3.29 21.84 -19.88
N ALA A 162 2.65 20.80 -19.33
CA ALA A 162 3.07 20.23 -18.05
C ALA A 162 4.50 19.68 -18.17
N LYS A 163 5.29 19.79 -17.10
CA LYS A 163 6.70 19.34 -17.10
C LYS A 163 6.95 18.32 -15.99
N PRO A 164 7.75 17.26 -16.26
CA PRO A 164 8.24 16.40 -15.19
C PRO A 164 9.08 17.20 -14.19
N GLU A 165 8.85 16.97 -12.90
CA GLU A 165 9.73 17.46 -11.84
C GLU A 165 10.92 16.51 -11.65
N LYS A 166 11.99 17.01 -11.01
CA LYS A 166 13.12 16.17 -10.62
C LYS A 166 12.65 15.14 -9.58
N GLY A 167 13.03 13.87 -9.73
CA GLY A 167 12.58 12.82 -8.83
C GLY A 167 11.18 12.26 -9.13
N GLU A 168 10.47 12.79 -10.14
CA GLU A 168 9.10 12.36 -10.46
C GLU A 168 9.00 10.86 -10.79
N ILE A 169 10.09 10.24 -11.26
CA ILE A 169 10.18 8.80 -11.52
C ILE A 169 9.91 7.93 -10.28
N MET A 170 10.13 8.47 -9.07
CA MET A 170 9.90 7.77 -7.81
C MET A 170 8.42 7.42 -7.62
N GLY A 171 7.49 8.26 -8.11
CA GLY A 171 6.05 8.04 -8.01
C GLY A 171 5.59 6.73 -8.66
N PRO A 172 5.81 6.50 -9.97
CA PRO A 172 5.46 5.25 -10.61
C PRO A 172 6.31 4.05 -10.14
N CYS A 173 7.51 4.27 -9.58
CA CYS A 173 8.23 3.21 -8.88
C CYS A 173 7.49 2.77 -7.59
N GLU A 174 7.03 3.73 -6.77
CA GLU A 174 6.28 3.46 -5.54
C GLU A 174 5.01 2.65 -5.80
N SER A 175 4.31 2.99 -6.89
CA SER A 175 3.04 2.37 -7.29
C SER A 175 3.22 1.17 -8.22
N LEU A 176 4.46 0.79 -8.56
CA LEU A 176 4.80 -0.32 -9.45
C LEU A 176 4.14 -0.21 -10.85
N ASN A 177 4.15 0.99 -11.43
CA ASN A 177 3.53 1.30 -12.73
C ASN A 177 4.58 1.52 -13.85
N PRO A 178 4.91 0.49 -14.63
CA PRO A 178 5.96 0.57 -15.65
C PRO A 178 5.57 1.47 -16.84
N GLU A 179 4.29 1.60 -17.17
CA GLU A 179 3.81 2.52 -18.20
C GLU A 179 4.06 3.98 -17.81
N GLY A 180 3.87 4.32 -16.54
CA GLY A 180 4.18 5.62 -15.97
C GLY A 180 5.68 5.93 -16.05
N MET A 181 6.52 4.97 -15.64
CA MET A 181 7.99 5.10 -15.74
C MET A 181 8.44 5.34 -17.19
N ARG A 182 7.98 4.50 -18.13
CA ARG A 182 8.31 4.63 -19.55
C ARG A 182 7.90 5.98 -20.11
N PHE A 183 6.68 6.42 -19.81
CA PHE A 183 6.19 7.69 -20.33
C PHE A 183 6.92 8.90 -19.73
N LEU A 184 7.27 8.88 -18.45
CA LEU A 184 8.10 9.93 -17.84
C LEU A 184 9.48 10.04 -18.49
N MET A 185 10.15 8.91 -18.72
CA MET A 185 11.45 8.88 -19.40
C MET A 185 11.34 9.41 -20.85
N GLN A 186 10.24 9.10 -21.56
CA GLN A 186 9.96 9.69 -22.87
C GLN A 186 9.74 11.22 -22.83
N CYS A 187 9.22 11.73 -21.72
CA CYS A 187 9.06 13.16 -21.47
C CYS A 187 10.36 13.86 -21.03
N GLY A 188 11.48 13.13 -20.94
CA GLY A 188 12.79 13.65 -20.56
C GLY A 188 13.06 13.66 -19.06
N ALA A 189 12.29 12.93 -18.25
CA ALA A 189 12.63 12.73 -16.85
C ALA A 189 13.91 11.90 -16.71
N GLU A 190 14.67 12.15 -15.65
CA GLU A 190 15.86 11.37 -15.31
C GLU A 190 15.49 10.22 -14.36
N PHE A 191 16.25 9.13 -14.43
CA PHE A 191 16.07 7.96 -13.57
C PHE A 191 16.83 8.13 -12.26
N GLU A 192 16.38 9.07 -11.44
CA GLU A 192 16.95 9.42 -10.13
C GLU A 192 15.88 10.04 -9.22
N ASP A 193 16.16 10.10 -7.91
CA ASP A 193 15.31 10.86 -6.97
C ASP A 193 15.52 12.39 -7.07
N ASP A 194 14.83 13.15 -6.23
CA ASP A 194 14.93 14.61 -6.16
C ASP A 194 16.35 15.11 -5.78
N SER A 195 17.12 14.27 -5.11
CA SER A 195 18.48 14.53 -4.65
C SER A 195 19.53 14.14 -5.71
N GLY A 196 19.13 13.47 -6.79
CA GLY A 196 20.02 13.00 -7.86
C GLY A 196 20.62 11.62 -7.63
N ASN A 197 20.05 10.82 -6.73
CA ASN A 197 20.47 9.45 -6.51
C ASN A 197 19.84 8.53 -7.56
N SER A 198 20.68 8.07 -8.49
CA SER A 198 20.25 7.17 -9.58
C SER A 198 19.94 5.72 -9.18
N LEU A 199 20.21 5.33 -7.92
CA LEU A 199 19.87 4.02 -7.36
C LEU A 199 18.55 4.01 -6.58
N ALA A 200 18.11 5.18 -6.08
CA ALA A 200 16.89 5.30 -5.29
C ALA A 200 15.63 4.71 -5.96
N PRO A 201 15.42 4.85 -7.29
CA PRO A 201 14.28 4.23 -7.94
C PRO A 201 14.31 2.69 -7.87
N ILE A 202 15.48 2.05 -8.00
CA ILE A 202 15.60 0.58 -7.89
C ILE A 202 15.36 0.14 -6.45
N ALA A 203 15.97 0.83 -5.48
CA ALA A 203 15.74 0.57 -4.07
C ALA A 203 14.25 0.59 -3.71
N LEU A 204 13.52 1.60 -4.20
CA LEU A 204 12.07 1.72 -3.99
C LEU A 204 11.26 0.58 -4.62
N LEU A 205 11.62 0.11 -5.82
CA LEU A 205 10.99 -1.06 -6.44
C LEU A 205 11.21 -2.35 -5.62
N LEU A 206 12.32 -2.44 -4.89
CA LEU A 206 12.66 -3.60 -4.07
C LEU A 206 12.00 -3.54 -2.69
N GLU A 207 12.16 -2.43 -1.96
CA GLU A 207 11.81 -2.26 -0.54
C GLU A 207 10.40 -1.68 -0.29
N GLY A 208 9.76 -1.15 -1.33
CA GLY A 208 8.47 -0.46 -1.23
C GLY A 208 7.35 -1.30 -0.60
N TYR A 209 6.33 -0.64 -0.04
CA TYR A 209 5.19 -1.32 0.59
C TYR A 209 4.18 -1.88 -0.40
N HIS A 210 4.10 -1.30 -1.61
CA HIS A 210 3.12 -1.72 -2.59
C HIS A 210 3.42 -3.15 -3.05
N ARG A 211 2.37 -3.93 -3.28
CA ARG A 211 2.48 -5.31 -3.74
C ARG A 211 1.70 -5.43 -5.03
N PHE A 212 2.42 -5.57 -6.14
CA PHE A 212 1.85 -5.85 -7.45
C PHE A 212 2.93 -6.55 -8.29
N PRO A 213 3.08 -7.89 -8.16
CA PRO A 213 4.16 -8.66 -8.78
C PRO A 213 4.39 -8.33 -10.25
N LYS A 214 3.33 -8.42 -11.06
CA LYS A 214 3.41 -8.13 -12.50
C LYS A 214 3.99 -6.74 -12.79
N GLY A 215 3.52 -5.71 -12.08
CA GLY A 215 4.04 -4.34 -12.20
C GLY A 215 5.51 -4.26 -11.79
N LYS A 216 5.87 -4.82 -10.63
CA LYS A 216 7.26 -4.87 -10.15
C LYS A 216 8.20 -5.55 -11.14
N HIS A 217 7.81 -6.71 -11.66
CA HIS A 217 8.59 -7.46 -12.67
C HIS A 217 8.83 -6.58 -13.89
N GLN A 218 7.78 -5.99 -14.45
CA GLN A 218 7.87 -5.11 -15.62
C GLN A 218 8.71 -3.84 -15.36
N CYS A 219 8.65 -3.27 -14.15
CA CYS A 219 9.50 -2.14 -13.76
C CYS A 219 10.98 -2.53 -13.74
N LEU A 220 11.32 -3.70 -13.16
CA LEU A 220 12.70 -4.19 -13.10
C LEU A 220 13.22 -4.62 -14.49
N GLU A 221 12.38 -5.21 -15.34
CA GLU A 221 12.74 -5.44 -16.74
C GLU A 221 13.00 -4.12 -17.47
N TYR A 222 12.20 -3.08 -17.22
CA TYR A 222 12.45 -1.75 -17.77
C TYR A 222 13.77 -1.15 -17.28
N CYS A 223 14.17 -1.37 -16.02
CA CYS A 223 15.50 -0.98 -15.53
C CYS A 223 16.62 -1.61 -16.38
N VAL A 224 16.49 -2.89 -16.74
CA VAL A 224 17.44 -3.58 -17.62
C VAL A 224 17.40 -3.01 -19.04
N GLU A 225 16.20 -2.73 -19.58
CA GLU A 225 16.03 -2.11 -20.90
C GLU A 225 16.77 -0.77 -21.03
N ILE A 226 16.80 0.04 -19.95
CA ILE A 226 17.52 1.32 -19.92
C ILE A 226 18.99 1.19 -19.47
N GLY A 227 19.52 -0.04 -19.41
CA GLY A 227 20.93 -0.32 -19.15
C GLY A 227 21.34 -0.32 -17.69
N LYS A 228 20.41 -0.44 -16.74
CA LYS A 228 20.76 -0.67 -15.32
C LYS A 228 21.19 -2.12 -15.13
N GLU A 229 22.31 -2.31 -14.44
CA GLU A 229 22.81 -3.63 -14.09
C GLU A 229 22.08 -4.17 -12.86
N LEU A 230 21.47 -5.35 -12.99
CA LEU A 230 20.87 -6.08 -11.88
C LEU A 230 21.67 -7.38 -11.66
N PRO A 231 21.98 -7.77 -10.41
CA PRO A 231 22.84 -8.91 -10.13
C PRO A 231 22.19 -10.25 -10.54
N ASP A 232 22.99 -11.19 -11.08
CA ASP A 232 22.55 -12.56 -11.41
C ASP A 232 22.50 -13.43 -10.14
N THR A 233 21.49 -13.18 -9.31
CA THR A 233 21.24 -13.93 -8.07
C THR A 233 19.85 -14.54 -8.06
N PRO A 234 19.64 -15.63 -7.29
CA PRO A 234 18.29 -16.20 -7.12
C PRO A 234 17.28 -15.18 -6.59
N MET A 235 17.69 -14.27 -5.71
CA MET A 235 16.80 -13.25 -5.17
C MET A 235 16.42 -12.19 -6.18
N MET A 236 17.35 -11.77 -7.04
CA MET A 236 17.02 -10.86 -8.12
C MET A 236 16.12 -11.54 -9.17
N ALA A 237 16.37 -12.81 -9.49
CA ALA A 237 15.47 -13.61 -10.33
C ALA A 237 14.05 -13.70 -9.73
N PHE A 238 13.94 -13.90 -8.42
CA PHE A 238 12.67 -13.87 -7.69
C PHE A 238 11.99 -12.50 -7.80
N HIS A 239 12.70 -11.40 -7.50
CA HIS A 239 12.12 -10.05 -7.59
C HIS A 239 11.67 -9.66 -8.99
N ARG A 240 12.30 -10.22 -10.03
CA ARG A 240 11.94 -10.03 -11.43
C ARG A 240 10.85 -10.97 -11.95
N GLY A 241 10.38 -11.93 -11.15
CA GLY A 241 9.40 -12.92 -11.61
C GLY A 241 9.97 -13.94 -12.59
N ARG A 242 11.30 -14.06 -12.68
CA ARG A 242 11.98 -14.84 -13.73
C ARG A 242 12.19 -16.29 -13.29
N ILE A 243 11.13 -17.09 -13.41
CA ILE A 243 11.16 -18.53 -13.11
C ILE A 243 12.24 -19.26 -13.93
N ASP A 244 12.47 -18.87 -15.18
CA ASP A 244 13.53 -19.44 -16.01
C ASP A 244 14.94 -19.24 -15.40
N LEU A 245 15.20 -18.06 -14.81
CA LEU A 245 16.45 -17.79 -14.10
C LEU A 245 16.51 -18.54 -12.75
N LEU A 246 15.38 -18.64 -12.05
CA LEU A 246 15.28 -19.46 -10.84
C LEU A 246 15.55 -20.95 -11.13
N GLU A 247 15.08 -21.49 -12.26
CA GLU A 247 15.36 -22.86 -12.69
C GLU A 247 16.84 -23.07 -13.02
N LYS A 248 17.47 -22.10 -13.68
CA LYS A 248 18.93 -22.12 -13.91
C LYS A 248 19.68 -22.18 -12.58
N HIS A 249 19.34 -21.33 -11.62
CA HIS A 249 19.98 -21.32 -10.31
C HIS A 249 19.71 -22.60 -9.51
N LEU A 250 18.48 -23.14 -9.55
CA LEU A 250 18.12 -24.39 -8.89
C LEU A 250 18.90 -25.57 -9.47
N THR A 251 19.06 -25.61 -10.79
CA THR A 251 19.86 -26.64 -11.49
C THR A 251 21.31 -26.61 -11.03
N GLN A 252 21.89 -25.42 -10.86
CA GLN A 252 23.27 -25.24 -10.41
C GLN A 252 23.44 -25.52 -8.91
N ASN A 253 22.42 -25.26 -8.10
CA ASN A 253 22.42 -25.48 -6.66
C ASN A 253 21.09 -26.06 -6.18
N PRO A 254 20.97 -27.40 -6.11
CA PRO A 254 19.74 -28.06 -5.65
C PRO A 254 19.31 -27.70 -4.21
N LYS A 255 20.20 -27.12 -3.39
CA LYS A 255 19.86 -26.66 -2.04
C LYS A 255 19.11 -25.32 -2.03
N LEU A 256 18.90 -24.69 -3.18
CA LEU A 256 18.26 -23.37 -3.30
C LEU A 256 16.90 -23.29 -2.60
N LEU A 257 16.05 -24.33 -2.72
CA LEU A 257 14.73 -24.35 -2.10
C LEU A 257 14.79 -24.25 -0.56
N ASN A 258 15.89 -24.73 0.02
CA ASN A 258 16.16 -24.71 1.45
C ASN A 258 17.10 -23.57 1.88
N LYS A 259 17.58 -22.74 0.95
CA LYS A 259 18.43 -21.60 1.31
C LYS A 259 17.62 -20.60 2.14
N ARG A 260 18.23 -20.10 3.21
CA ARG A 260 17.74 -18.97 3.99
C ARG A 260 18.46 -17.72 3.51
N PHE A 261 17.71 -16.66 3.24
CA PHE A 261 18.23 -15.43 2.67
C PHE A 261 18.35 -14.36 3.75
N SER A 262 19.52 -13.76 3.85
CA SER A 262 19.75 -12.62 4.74
C SER A 262 19.01 -11.38 4.24
N TYR A 263 18.87 -10.36 5.08
CA TYR A 263 18.29 -9.08 4.64
C TYR A 263 18.99 -8.51 3.39
N HIS A 264 20.33 -8.56 3.33
CA HIS A 264 21.09 -8.05 2.18
C HIS A 264 21.03 -8.94 0.94
N ASP A 265 20.72 -10.23 1.07
CA ASP A 265 20.40 -11.05 -0.12
C ASP A 265 19.08 -10.58 -0.77
N ILE A 266 18.10 -10.19 0.05
CA ILE A 266 16.76 -9.77 -0.38
C ILE A 266 16.80 -8.32 -0.89
N TYR A 267 17.49 -7.44 -0.17
CA TYR A 267 17.59 -6.01 -0.44
C TYR A 267 19.07 -5.59 -0.55
N PRO A 268 19.69 -5.70 -1.74
CA PRO A 268 21.13 -5.49 -1.90
C PRO A 268 21.52 -4.00 -1.78
N LEU A 269 22.50 -3.71 -0.94
CA LEU A 269 22.98 -2.34 -0.70
C LEU A 269 23.58 -1.70 -1.95
N GLU A 270 24.20 -2.50 -2.82
CA GLU A 270 24.74 -2.05 -4.10
C GLU A 270 23.67 -1.53 -5.07
N LEU A 271 22.39 -1.83 -4.83
CA LEU A 271 21.25 -1.30 -5.56
C LEU A 271 20.58 -0.11 -4.86
N GLY A 272 21.25 0.46 -3.86
CA GLY A 272 20.75 1.60 -3.08
C GLY A 272 19.72 1.25 -2.02
N CYS A 273 19.48 -0.04 -1.76
CA CYS A 273 18.65 -0.46 -0.63
C CYS A 273 19.26 -0.01 0.70
N HIS A 274 18.40 0.15 1.70
CA HIS A 274 18.79 0.77 2.96
C HIS A 274 19.36 -0.24 3.96
N GLU A 275 20.41 0.15 4.69
CA GLU A 275 20.96 -0.63 5.82
C GLU A 275 19.94 -0.77 6.96
N ASP A 276 19.06 0.22 7.14
CA ASP A 276 17.96 0.14 8.11
C ASP A 276 16.95 -0.93 7.66
N LYS A 277 17.07 -2.12 8.25
CA LYS A 277 16.25 -3.30 7.96
C LYS A 277 14.74 -3.08 8.09
N SER A 278 14.32 -2.03 8.80
CA SER A 278 12.91 -1.73 8.96
C SER A 278 12.30 -1.02 7.74
N LEU A 279 13.12 -0.57 6.78
CA LEU A 279 12.69 0.07 5.53
C LEU A 279 12.36 -0.91 4.41
N GLY A 280 12.87 -2.15 4.44
CA GLY A 280 12.35 -3.23 3.60
C GLY A 280 10.98 -3.70 4.10
N LEU A 281 9.90 -3.06 3.67
CA LEU A 281 8.58 -3.20 4.31
C LEU A 281 7.96 -4.58 4.09
N HIS A 282 7.48 -5.22 5.16
CA HIS A 282 6.88 -6.56 5.16
C HIS A 282 5.95 -6.77 6.36
N GLY A 283 5.04 -7.75 6.28
CA GLY A 283 4.11 -8.11 7.37
C GLY A 283 4.77 -8.97 8.45
N THR A 284 5.13 -10.20 8.10
CA THR A 284 5.94 -11.11 8.93
C THR A 284 7.42 -11.00 8.48
N PRO A 285 8.41 -11.10 9.38
CA PRO A 285 9.83 -10.96 9.01
C PRO A 285 10.25 -11.80 7.80
N LEU A 286 11.11 -11.25 6.94
CA LEU A 286 11.63 -11.94 5.74
C LEU A 286 13.12 -12.31 5.85
N GLU A 287 13.86 -11.69 6.76
CA GLU A 287 15.25 -12.11 7.03
C GLU A 287 15.28 -13.55 7.53
N GLY A 288 16.21 -14.34 7.00
CA GLY A 288 16.37 -15.74 7.35
C GLY A 288 15.28 -16.64 6.80
N THR A 289 14.54 -16.22 5.77
CA THR A 289 13.43 -17.01 5.19
C THR A 289 13.79 -17.67 3.85
N THR A 290 12.96 -18.61 3.40
CA THR A 290 13.08 -19.25 2.06
C THR A 290 12.31 -18.47 0.99
N LEU A 291 12.53 -18.82 -0.29
CA LEU A 291 11.74 -18.30 -1.42
C LEU A 291 10.22 -18.49 -1.22
N LEU A 292 9.79 -19.56 -0.54
CA LEU A 292 8.36 -19.81 -0.31
C LEU A 292 7.74 -18.81 0.68
N HIS A 293 8.47 -18.39 1.71
CA HIS A 293 8.00 -17.34 2.63
C HIS A 293 7.84 -16.02 1.89
N MET A 294 8.84 -15.66 1.09
CA MET A 294 8.83 -14.45 0.29
C MET A 294 7.70 -14.48 -0.74
N ALA A 295 7.42 -15.62 -1.37
CA ALA A 295 6.31 -15.75 -2.29
C ALA A 295 4.95 -15.44 -1.64
N MET A 296 4.79 -15.77 -0.35
CA MET A 296 3.58 -15.43 0.40
C MET A 296 3.47 -13.92 0.69
N ASP A 297 4.54 -13.25 1.16
CA ASP A 297 4.47 -11.81 1.47
C ASP A 297 4.41 -10.94 0.21
N PHE A 298 5.09 -11.34 -0.88
CA PHE A 298 5.09 -10.60 -2.15
C PHE A 298 3.89 -10.90 -3.06
N ASP A 299 3.07 -11.91 -2.73
CA ASP A 299 1.95 -12.40 -3.56
C ASP A 299 2.38 -12.99 -4.91
N GLU A 300 3.54 -13.63 -4.93
CA GLU A 300 4.11 -14.27 -6.12
C GLU A 300 3.47 -15.65 -6.37
N VAL A 301 2.21 -15.65 -6.83
CA VAL A 301 1.40 -16.87 -6.98
C VAL A 301 2.06 -17.89 -7.92
N GLU A 302 2.58 -17.44 -9.06
CA GLU A 302 3.22 -18.34 -10.05
C GLU A 302 4.50 -18.95 -9.49
N ILE A 303 5.34 -18.17 -8.81
CA ILE A 303 6.54 -18.68 -8.14
C ILE A 303 6.16 -19.61 -6.98
N ALA A 304 5.10 -19.32 -6.22
CA ALA A 304 4.65 -20.20 -5.14
C ALA A 304 4.25 -21.59 -5.66
N HIS A 305 3.49 -21.63 -6.76
CA HIS A 305 3.15 -22.89 -7.42
C HIS A 305 4.41 -23.63 -7.91
N TRP A 306 5.29 -22.93 -8.62
CA TRP A 306 6.54 -23.51 -9.10
C TRP A 306 7.40 -24.07 -7.95
N LEU A 307 7.54 -23.34 -6.85
CA LEU A 307 8.31 -23.80 -5.67
C LEU A 307 7.73 -25.09 -5.10
N LEU A 308 6.41 -25.18 -4.95
CA LEU A 308 5.74 -26.36 -4.41
C LEU A 308 5.84 -27.57 -5.38
N GLU A 309 5.76 -27.33 -6.69
CA GLU A 309 6.00 -28.34 -7.71
C GLU A 309 7.44 -28.87 -7.70
N LYS A 310 8.41 -28.03 -7.33
CA LYS A 310 9.81 -28.45 -7.09
C LYS A 310 10.04 -29.04 -5.70
N GLU A 311 8.97 -29.38 -4.96
CA GLU A 311 9.03 -29.98 -3.62
C GLU A 311 9.68 -29.08 -2.56
N ALA A 312 9.53 -27.76 -2.67
CA ALA A 312 9.90 -26.86 -1.58
C ALA A 312 9.11 -27.23 -0.31
N ASP A 313 9.83 -27.35 0.82
CA ASP A 313 9.21 -27.70 2.10
C ASP A 313 8.21 -26.61 2.53
N VAL A 314 6.92 -26.94 2.48
CA VAL A 314 5.82 -26.07 2.88
C VAL A 314 5.89 -25.66 4.37
N ASN A 315 6.60 -26.46 5.18
CA ASN A 315 6.81 -26.27 6.61
C ASN A 315 8.22 -25.79 6.94
N ALA A 316 8.99 -25.32 5.94
CA ALA A 316 10.32 -24.78 6.14
C ALA A 316 10.29 -23.71 7.23
N LEU A 317 11.18 -23.82 8.21
CA LEU A 317 11.30 -22.85 9.31
C LEU A 317 12.24 -21.72 8.94
N ALA A 318 11.85 -20.47 9.10
CA ALA A 318 12.79 -19.34 9.07
C ALA A 318 13.91 -19.54 10.11
N GLU A 319 15.08 -18.93 9.88
CA GLU A 319 16.18 -18.94 10.85
C GLU A 319 15.73 -18.37 12.20
N SER A 320 16.28 -18.92 13.28
CA SER A 320 16.12 -18.40 14.62
C SER A 320 17.37 -17.64 15.03
N HIS A 321 17.20 -16.39 15.47
CA HIS A 321 18.27 -15.57 16.01
C HIS A 321 18.64 -16.01 17.45
N ALA A 322 19.79 -15.54 17.94
CA ALA A 322 20.31 -15.88 19.28
C ALA A 322 19.34 -15.58 20.44
N GLU A 323 18.43 -14.62 20.25
CA GLU A 323 17.41 -14.22 21.23
C GLU A 323 16.15 -15.11 21.19
N GLY A 324 16.12 -16.13 20.31
CA GLY A 324 15.01 -17.08 20.22
C GLY A 324 13.83 -16.63 19.35
N PHE A 325 13.97 -15.54 18.60
CA PHE A 325 12.99 -15.11 17.59
C PHE A 325 13.31 -15.70 16.21
N GLY A 326 12.29 -16.08 15.46
CA GLY A 326 12.38 -16.81 14.20
C GLY A 326 11.53 -18.08 14.20
N GLY A 327 11.89 -19.04 13.35
CA GLY A 327 11.24 -20.36 13.30
C GLY A 327 9.81 -20.35 12.75
N HIS A 328 9.35 -19.25 12.18
CA HIS A 328 8.03 -19.16 11.54
C HIS A 328 8.05 -19.86 10.18
N THR A 329 6.90 -20.38 9.75
CA THR A 329 6.70 -21.01 8.45
C THR A 329 6.08 -20.04 7.45
N PRO A 330 5.99 -20.37 6.14
CA PRO A 330 5.31 -19.53 5.15
C PRO A 330 3.85 -19.19 5.52
N LEU A 331 3.22 -20.03 6.35
CA LEU A 331 1.87 -19.79 6.84
C LEU A 331 1.76 -18.54 7.74
N PHE A 332 2.83 -18.13 8.42
CA PHE A 332 2.83 -16.88 9.18
C PHE A 332 2.83 -15.67 8.24
N ASN A 333 3.59 -15.73 7.14
CA ASN A 333 3.67 -14.67 6.12
C ASN A 333 2.35 -14.47 5.35
N ILE A 334 1.47 -15.47 5.28
CA ILE A 334 0.12 -15.28 4.73
C ILE A 334 -0.87 -14.73 5.77
N VAL A 335 -0.68 -15.02 7.06
CA VAL A 335 -1.56 -14.54 8.13
C VAL A 335 -1.32 -13.06 8.44
N VAL A 336 -0.07 -12.64 8.60
CA VAL A 336 0.31 -11.23 8.73
C VAL A 336 1.13 -10.85 7.51
N SER A 337 0.46 -10.18 6.55
CA SER A 337 0.92 -10.04 5.16
C SER A 337 0.89 -8.58 4.70
N GLN A 338 1.98 -8.13 4.08
CA GLN A 338 2.00 -6.82 3.41
C GLN A 338 1.12 -6.80 2.15
N SER A 339 0.98 -7.95 1.47
CA SER A 339 0.10 -8.10 0.32
C SER A 339 -1.38 -7.96 0.69
N TYR A 340 -1.79 -8.51 1.84
CA TYR A 340 -3.15 -8.33 2.34
C TYR A 340 -3.48 -6.85 2.63
N LEU A 341 -2.56 -6.11 3.26
CA LEU A 341 -2.74 -4.67 3.47
C LEU A 341 -2.92 -3.92 2.13
N SER A 342 -2.18 -4.34 1.10
CA SER A 342 -2.22 -3.76 -0.25
C SER A 342 -3.50 -4.13 -1.03
N GLY A 343 -4.47 -4.80 -0.39
CA GLY A 343 -5.73 -5.19 -0.99
C GLY A 343 -5.67 -6.47 -1.82
N ARG A 344 -4.58 -7.24 -1.69
CA ARG A 344 -4.40 -8.53 -2.38
C ARG A 344 -4.72 -9.68 -1.43
N GLN A 345 -4.73 -10.92 -1.95
CA GLN A 345 -4.98 -12.13 -1.15
C GLN A 345 -6.32 -12.16 -0.40
N GLY A 346 -7.30 -11.33 -0.79
CA GLY A 346 -8.59 -11.21 -0.13
C GLY A 346 -9.50 -12.44 -0.25
N ASP A 347 -9.12 -13.43 -1.07
CA ASP A 347 -9.85 -14.69 -1.27
C ASP A 347 -9.23 -15.87 -0.51
N GLY A 348 -8.06 -15.69 0.13
CA GLY A 348 -7.39 -16.76 0.90
C GLY A 348 -6.78 -17.89 0.07
N LYS A 349 -6.68 -17.77 -1.27
CA LYS A 349 -6.20 -18.87 -2.13
C LYS A 349 -4.80 -19.35 -1.82
N LEU A 350 -3.85 -18.44 -1.53
CA LEU A 350 -2.49 -18.85 -1.16
C LEU A 350 -2.43 -19.58 0.19
N ALA A 351 -3.27 -19.18 1.16
CA ALA A 351 -3.39 -19.93 2.40
C ALA A 351 -3.96 -21.34 2.15
N GLN A 352 -4.98 -21.45 1.30
CA GLN A 352 -5.52 -22.74 0.89
C GLN A 352 -4.48 -23.60 0.15
N LEU A 353 -3.67 -23.00 -0.72
CA LEU A 353 -2.60 -23.67 -1.46
C LEU A 353 -1.59 -24.31 -0.51
N LEU A 354 -1.11 -23.56 0.49
CA LEU A 354 -0.19 -24.08 1.52
C LEU A 354 -0.83 -25.25 2.29
N LEU A 355 -2.08 -25.12 2.73
CA LEU A 355 -2.79 -26.17 3.48
C LEU A 355 -2.98 -27.45 2.64
N GLN A 356 -3.30 -27.31 1.35
CA GLN A 356 -3.41 -28.45 0.42
C GLN A 356 -2.09 -29.19 0.24
N HIS A 357 -0.95 -28.49 0.38
CA HIS A 357 0.38 -29.08 0.32
C HIS A 357 0.90 -29.56 1.68
N GLY A 358 0.06 -29.58 2.73
CA GLY A 358 0.40 -30.14 4.03
C GLY A 358 1.04 -29.14 5.01
N ALA A 359 0.77 -27.84 4.84
CA ALA A 359 1.18 -26.84 5.84
C ALA A 359 0.60 -27.18 7.22
N ASN A 360 1.48 -27.31 8.20
CA ASN A 360 1.15 -27.65 9.57
C ASN A 360 0.85 -26.37 10.37
N SER A 361 -0.44 -26.15 10.65
CA SER A 361 -0.92 -24.99 11.42
C SER A 361 -0.54 -25.01 12.90
N LYS A 362 0.02 -26.13 13.40
CA LYS A 362 0.41 -26.31 14.80
C LYS A 362 1.87 -25.97 15.09
N ILE A 363 2.68 -25.68 14.06
CA ILE A 363 4.06 -25.21 14.26
C ILE A 363 4.01 -23.87 14.99
N ARG A 364 4.86 -23.74 16.02
CA ARG A 364 4.93 -22.55 16.87
C ARG A 364 6.22 -21.80 16.61
N ALA A 365 6.14 -20.49 16.61
CA ALA A 365 7.25 -19.59 16.38
C ALA A 365 7.22 -18.43 17.38
N SER A 366 8.37 -17.77 17.53
CA SER A 366 8.47 -16.53 18.29
C SER A 366 8.86 -15.42 17.32
N ILE A 367 8.08 -14.36 17.24
CA ILE A 367 8.28 -13.29 16.24
C ILE A 367 8.41 -11.96 16.97
N GLN A 368 9.41 -11.17 16.56
CA GLN A 368 9.51 -9.77 16.92
C GLN A 368 9.14 -8.93 15.70
N LYS A 369 8.19 -8.01 15.84
CA LYS A 369 7.73 -7.20 14.71
C LYS A 369 7.25 -5.81 15.12
N GLY A 370 7.79 -4.80 14.45
CA GLY A 370 7.25 -3.45 14.34
C GLY A 370 6.87 -3.13 12.89
N ILE A 371 6.01 -2.12 12.72
CA ILE A 371 5.56 -1.62 11.41
C ILE A 371 5.95 -0.14 11.31
N ARG A 372 6.62 0.25 10.22
CA ARG A 372 7.02 1.63 9.94
C ARG A 372 5.89 2.43 9.29
N PHE A 373 6.02 3.75 9.33
CA PHE A 373 5.14 4.73 8.69
C PHE A 373 3.70 4.66 9.18
N ILE A 374 3.52 4.30 10.45
CA ILE A 374 2.24 4.31 11.14
C ILE A 374 2.35 5.01 12.49
N ALA A 375 1.22 5.33 13.13
CA ALA A 375 1.21 6.09 14.37
C ALA A 375 1.87 5.38 15.57
N ASP A 376 1.95 4.05 15.52
CA ASP A 376 2.53 3.21 16.58
C ASP A 376 3.56 2.28 15.92
N GLU A 377 4.83 2.70 15.95
CA GLU A 377 5.97 1.94 15.40
C GLU A 377 6.64 1.07 16.47
N THR A 378 5.97 0.82 17.62
CA THR A 378 6.51 -0.02 18.69
C THR A 378 6.82 -1.43 18.15
N VAL A 379 7.98 -1.95 18.51
CA VAL A 379 8.35 -3.33 18.19
C VAL A 379 7.77 -4.25 19.25
N TYR A 380 6.84 -5.12 18.86
CA TYR A 380 6.18 -6.08 19.74
C TYR A 380 6.82 -7.46 19.64
N GLN A 381 6.78 -8.20 20.76
CA GLN A 381 7.24 -9.58 20.83
C GLN A 381 6.03 -10.52 20.95
N TYR A 382 6.03 -11.58 20.15
CA TYR A 382 5.00 -12.60 20.08
C TYR A 382 5.65 -13.96 20.31
N SER A 383 5.54 -14.51 21.51
CA SER A 383 6.35 -15.66 21.91
C SER A 383 5.58 -16.97 21.82
N ASN A 384 6.16 -17.97 21.16
CA ASN A 384 5.68 -19.35 21.09
C ASN A 384 4.19 -19.46 20.67
N LEU A 385 3.84 -18.88 19.53
CA LEU A 385 2.49 -18.88 18.97
C LEU A 385 2.43 -19.67 17.67
N THR A 386 1.31 -20.35 17.42
CA THR A 386 0.93 -20.82 16.09
C THR A 386 0.62 -19.64 15.16
N ALA A 387 0.54 -19.90 13.85
CA ALA A 387 0.17 -18.86 12.88
C ALA A 387 -1.20 -18.23 13.19
N LEU A 388 -2.18 -19.05 13.61
CA LEU A 388 -3.51 -18.58 14.00
C LEU A 388 -3.46 -17.66 15.24
N GLU A 389 -2.80 -18.12 16.31
CA GLU A 389 -2.63 -17.33 17.54
C GLU A 389 -1.85 -16.04 17.27
N TYR A 390 -0.83 -16.08 16.40
CA TYR A 390 -0.07 -14.90 16.00
C TYR A 390 -0.96 -13.85 15.34
N GLY A 391 -1.82 -14.23 14.38
CA GLY A 391 -2.76 -13.29 13.78
C GLY A 391 -3.77 -12.69 14.78
N HIS A 392 -4.26 -13.50 15.72
CA HIS A 392 -5.12 -13.00 16.80
C HIS A 392 -4.39 -12.11 17.80
N ALA A 393 -3.11 -12.33 18.05
CA ALA A 393 -2.29 -11.49 18.94
C ALA A 393 -1.77 -10.23 18.25
N PHE A 394 -1.59 -10.23 16.92
CA PHE A 394 -0.92 -9.17 16.19
C PHE A 394 -1.57 -7.81 16.40
N ARG A 395 -0.79 -6.77 16.74
CA ARG A 395 -1.34 -5.49 17.21
C ARG A 395 -2.06 -4.74 16.09
N HIS A 396 -1.48 -4.71 14.89
CA HIS A 396 -1.99 -3.95 13.76
C HIS A 396 -2.91 -4.81 12.88
N LYS A 397 -4.18 -4.91 13.27
CA LYS A 397 -5.18 -5.79 12.63
C LYS A 397 -5.39 -5.59 11.12
N ARG A 398 -4.97 -4.46 10.55
CA ARG A 398 -5.06 -4.20 9.10
C ARG A 398 -4.14 -5.10 8.26
N TRP A 399 -3.06 -5.63 8.83
CA TRP A 399 -2.15 -6.57 8.17
C TRP A 399 -2.60 -8.02 8.30
N VAL A 400 -3.64 -8.30 9.10
CA VAL A 400 -4.06 -9.65 9.44
C VAL A 400 -5.10 -10.13 8.45
N SER A 401 -4.73 -11.12 7.63
CA SER A 401 -5.59 -11.72 6.61
C SER A 401 -6.74 -12.49 7.25
N GLN A 402 -7.95 -11.91 7.20
CA GLN A 402 -9.16 -12.57 7.73
C GLN A 402 -9.49 -13.88 6.99
N PRO A 403 -9.39 -13.96 5.64
CA PRO A 403 -9.58 -15.22 4.93
C PRO A 403 -8.62 -16.32 5.39
N ALA A 404 -7.34 -15.98 5.63
CA ALA A 404 -6.36 -16.95 6.11
C ALA A 404 -6.71 -17.45 7.52
N LEU A 405 -7.08 -16.56 8.46
CA LEU A 405 -7.51 -16.97 9.79
C LEU A 405 -8.71 -17.93 9.74
N SER A 406 -9.74 -17.59 8.96
CA SER A 406 -10.93 -18.45 8.83
C SER A 406 -10.63 -19.82 8.23
N LEU A 407 -9.64 -19.94 7.35
CA LEU A 407 -9.19 -21.24 6.83
C LEU A 407 -8.45 -22.04 7.92
N LEU A 408 -7.59 -21.37 8.69
CA LEU A 408 -6.84 -22.00 9.76
C LEU A 408 -7.72 -22.51 10.89
N GLU A 409 -8.74 -21.73 11.30
CA GLU A 409 -9.74 -22.13 12.28
C GLU A 409 -10.49 -23.41 11.87
N LYS A 410 -10.74 -23.59 10.57
CA LYS A 410 -11.42 -24.79 10.04
C LYS A 410 -10.51 -26.00 9.92
N SER A 411 -9.21 -25.78 9.76
CA SER A 411 -8.19 -26.83 9.63
C SER A 411 -7.64 -27.32 10.98
N GLY A 412 -7.99 -26.62 12.07
CA GLY A 412 -7.38 -26.75 13.40
C GLY A 412 -8.03 -27.75 14.32
#